data_AF-A0A7U9DKE4-F1
#
_entry.id   AF-A0A7U9DKE4-F1
#
_cell.length_a   1.000
_cell.length_b   1.000
_cell.length_c   1.000
_cell.angle_alpha   90.00
_cell.angle_beta   90.00
_cell.angle_gamma   90.00
#
_symmetry.space_group_name_H-M   'P 1'
#
loop_
_entity.id
_entity.type
_entity.pdbx_description
1 polymer ?
#
loop_
_entity_poly.entity_id
_entity_poly.type
_entity_poly.pdbx_seq_one_letter_code
_entity_poly.pdbx_strand_id
1 'polypeptide(L)'
;MDKDTALKIVIDKLLGDDSIPVRLRLKKGFSDEELEELYESLDFLAEVYVDESMVPKVLGLALMDVYGMFSFREGMYSKERLIELENIGIELQEKAINLFS
;
A
#
# COMPACT_ATOMS: atom_id res chain seq x y z
N MET A 1 16.35 -5.96 0.85
CA MET A 1 15.56 -7.10 0.32
C MET A 1 15.94 -7.33 -1.14
N ASP A 2 15.47 -8.40 -1.78
CA ASP A 2 15.55 -8.56 -3.24
C ASP A 2 14.22 -8.16 -3.92
N LYS A 3 14.26 -8.01 -5.25
CA LYS A 3 13.13 -7.57 -6.08
C LYS A 3 11.88 -8.45 -5.94
N ASP A 4 12.04 -9.78 -5.93
CA ASP A 4 10.92 -10.70 -5.89
C ASP A 4 10.28 -10.72 -4.50
N THR A 5 11.11 -10.62 -3.46
CA THR A 5 10.67 -10.46 -2.07
C THR A 5 9.86 -9.17 -1.91
N ALA A 6 10.37 -8.03 -2.40
CA ALA A 6 9.68 -6.74 -2.33
C ALA A 6 8.33 -6.76 -3.05
N LEU A 7 8.30 -7.32 -4.27
CA LEU A 7 7.07 -7.49 -5.05
C LEU A 7 6.04 -8.32 -4.29
N LYS A 8 6.46 -9.45 -3.73
CA LYS A 8 5.59 -10.33 -2.96
C LYS A 8 5.01 -9.61 -1.76
N ILE A 9 5.83 -8.87 -1.01
CA ILE A 9 5.36 -8.08 0.15
C ILE A 9 4.25 -7.11 -0.25
N VAL A 10 4.47 -6.32 -1.32
CA VAL A 10 3.46 -5.36 -1.80
C VAL A 10 2.16 -6.06 -2.18
N ILE A 11 2.26 -7.17 -2.93
CA ILE A 11 1.10 -7.93 -3.38
C ILE A 11 0.34 -8.53 -2.20
N ASP A 12 1.03 -9.20 -1.28
CA ASP A 12 0.40 -9.85 -0.13
C ASP A 12 -0.29 -8.81 0.79
N LYS A 13 0.34 -7.64 1.00
CA LYS A 13 -0.19 -6.59 1.89
C LYS A 13 -1.29 -5.73 1.27
N LEU A 14 -1.35 -5.58 -0.05
CA LEU A 14 -2.37 -4.74 -0.72
C LEU A 14 -3.45 -5.52 -1.47
N LEU A 15 -3.13 -6.70 -2.01
CA LEU A 15 -4.03 -7.48 -2.87
C LEU A 15 -4.35 -8.88 -2.32
N GLY A 16 -3.60 -9.38 -1.35
CA GLY A 16 -3.82 -10.70 -0.75
C GLY A 16 -5.18 -10.84 -0.04
N ASP A 17 -5.61 -12.09 0.16
CA ASP A 17 -6.88 -12.41 0.82
C ASP A 17 -6.96 -11.95 2.29
N ASP A 18 -5.81 -11.73 2.94
CA ASP A 18 -5.69 -11.15 4.29
C ASP A 18 -4.88 -9.83 4.28
N SER A 19 -4.91 -9.13 3.14
CA SER A 19 -4.28 -7.82 2.96
C SER A 19 -4.79 -6.77 3.95
N ILE A 20 -4.03 -5.69 4.13
CA ILE A 20 -4.39 -4.58 5.01
C ILE A 20 -5.77 -3.99 4.64
N PRO A 21 -6.08 -3.71 3.35
CA PRO A 21 -7.41 -3.22 2.96
C PRO A 21 -8.53 -4.20 3.32
N VAL A 22 -8.34 -5.51 3.11
CA VAL A 22 -9.33 -6.54 3.46
C VAL A 22 -9.56 -6.58 4.97
N ARG A 23 -8.48 -6.62 5.77
CA ARG A 23 -8.55 -6.63 7.24
C ARG A 23 -9.26 -5.39 7.77
N LEU A 24 -8.98 -4.21 7.22
CA LEU A 24 -9.70 -2.99 7.58
C LEU A 24 -11.21 -3.09 7.30
N ARG A 25 -11.62 -3.54 6.11
CA ARG A 25 -13.06 -3.73 5.81
C ARG A 25 -13.73 -4.71 6.79
N LEU A 26 -12.99 -5.69 7.31
CA LEU A 26 -13.43 -6.65 8.32
C LEU A 26 -13.26 -6.19 9.78
N LYS A 27 -12.86 -4.94 10.02
CA LYS A 27 -12.57 -4.39 11.36
C LYS A 27 -11.49 -5.16 12.13
N LYS A 28 -10.56 -5.79 11.41
CA LYS A 28 -9.34 -6.36 11.96
C LYS A 28 -8.21 -5.31 11.89
N GLY A 29 -7.31 -5.37 12.86
CA GLY A 29 -6.12 -4.53 12.89
C GLY A 29 -5.01 -5.06 11.98
N PHE A 30 -3.99 -4.22 11.83
CA PHE A 30 -2.67 -4.53 11.28
C PHE A 30 -1.65 -3.80 12.17
N SER A 31 -0.39 -4.22 12.16
CA SER A 31 0.65 -3.59 12.98
C SER A 31 1.42 -2.50 12.23
N ASP A 32 2.07 -1.61 12.98
CA ASP A 32 2.90 -0.56 12.39
C ASP A 32 4.10 -1.16 11.64
N GLU A 33 4.65 -2.27 12.13
CA GLU A 33 5.72 -3.01 11.44
C GLU A 33 5.25 -3.57 10.09
N GLU A 34 3.99 -4.01 10.00
CA GLU A 34 3.44 -4.47 8.73
C GLU A 34 3.36 -3.33 7.70
N LEU A 35 3.07 -2.11 8.16
CA LEU A 35 2.98 -0.93 7.32
C LEU A 35 4.36 -0.41 6.93
N GLU A 36 5.31 -0.39 7.86
CA GLU A 36 6.71 -0.03 7.61
C GLU A 36 7.33 -0.95 6.56
N GLU A 37 7.13 -2.26 6.68
CA GLU A 37 7.62 -3.23 5.68
C GLU A 37 7.01 -3.01 4.28
N LEU A 38 5.75 -2.57 4.20
CA LEU A 38 5.12 -2.18 2.94
C LEU A 38 5.80 -0.94 2.34
N TYR A 39 6.05 0.08 3.16
CA TYR A 39 6.68 1.32 2.74
C TYR A 39 8.10 1.09 2.24
N GLU A 40 8.92 0.36 3.00
CA GLU A 40 10.28 0.00 2.61
C GLU A 40 10.30 -0.78 1.29
N SER A 41 9.33 -1.67 1.09
CA SER A 41 9.22 -2.45 -0.15
C SER A 41 8.88 -1.58 -1.35
N LEU A 42 7.99 -0.59 -1.18
CA LEU A 42 7.63 0.35 -2.24
C LEU A 42 8.80 1.29 -2.57
N ASP A 43 9.50 1.80 -1.56
CA ASP A 43 10.67 2.68 -1.75
C ASP A 43 11.79 1.91 -2.47
N PHE A 44 12.08 0.67 -2.06
CA PHE A 44 13.03 -0.19 -2.74
C PHE A 44 12.63 -0.49 -4.19
N LEU A 45 11.35 -0.77 -4.45
CA LEU A 45 10.88 -1.01 -5.82
C LEU A 45 10.96 0.24 -6.68
N ALA A 46 10.71 1.44 -6.13
CA ALA A 46 10.89 2.69 -6.86
C ALA A 46 12.35 2.86 -7.31
N GLU A 47 13.32 2.58 -6.44
CA GLU A 47 14.74 2.59 -6.82
C GLU A 47 15.08 1.53 -7.89
N VAL A 48 14.50 0.33 -7.80
CA VAL A 48 14.73 -0.75 -8.77
C VAL A 48 14.18 -0.42 -10.16
N TYR A 49 13.08 0.33 -10.25
CA TYR A 49 12.40 0.61 -11.52
C TYR A 49 12.63 2.02 -12.07
N VAL A 50 13.40 2.88 -11.39
CA VAL A 50 13.61 4.28 -11.82
C VAL A 50 14.13 4.44 -13.25
N ASP A 51 15.00 3.53 -13.70
CA ASP A 51 15.58 3.54 -15.06
C ASP A 51 14.94 2.47 -15.99
N GLU A 52 13.91 1.78 -15.52
CA GLU A 52 13.25 0.71 -16.26
C GLU A 52 12.08 1.25 -17.09
N SER A 53 12.06 0.89 -18.37
CA SER A 53 10.97 1.29 -19.28
C SER A 53 9.60 0.66 -18.93
N MET A 54 9.58 -0.34 -18.05
CA MET A 54 8.39 -1.11 -17.72
C MET A 54 8.38 -1.56 -16.26
N VAL A 55 7.23 -1.34 -15.62
CA VAL A 55 6.89 -1.88 -14.30
C VAL A 55 5.95 -3.08 -14.45
N PRO A 56 6.02 -4.09 -13.56
CA PRO A 56 5.07 -5.19 -13.55
C PRO A 56 3.63 -4.71 -13.41
N LYS A 57 2.74 -5.24 -14.25
CA LYS A 57 1.30 -4.90 -14.23
C LYS A 57 0.64 -5.13 -12.87
N VAL A 58 1.14 -6.10 -12.10
CA VAL A 58 0.62 -6.40 -10.76
C VAL A 58 0.86 -5.27 -9.76
N LEU A 59 1.97 -4.50 -9.90
CA LEU A 59 2.16 -3.29 -9.10
C LEU A 59 1.18 -2.20 -9.51
N GLY A 60 0.94 -2.05 -10.81
CA GLY A 60 -0.12 -1.18 -11.32
C GLY A 60 -1.48 -1.52 -10.70
N LEU A 61 -1.84 -2.80 -10.65
CA LEU A 61 -3.08 -3.26 -10.01
C LEU A 61 -3.11 -2.97 -8.50
N ALA A 62 -2.00 -3.18 -7.78
CA ALA A 62 -1.92 -2.96 -6.34
C ALA A 62 -2.04 -1.48 -5.95
N LEU A 63 -1.56 -0.57 -6.80
CA LEU A 63 -1.39 0.84 -6.46
C LEU A 63 -2.39 1.77 -7.15
N MET A 64 -3.18 1.29 -8.13
CA MET A 64 -4.07 2.11 -8.96
C MET A 64 -5.09 2.95 -8.17
N ASP A 65 -5.66 2.39 -7.10
CA ASP A 65 -6.64 3.07 -6.24
C ASP A 65 -6.25 2.94 -4.77
N VAL A 66 -4.94 3.08 -4.47
CA VAL A 66 -4.44 2.87 -3.13
C VAL A 66 -5.03 3.86 -2.12
N TYR A 67 -5.30 5.11 -2.51
CA TYR A 67 -6.04 6.05 -1.67
C TYR A 67 -7.47 5.55 -1.36
N GLY A 68 -8.21 5.08 -2.38
CA GLY A 68 -9.56 4.56 -2.20
C GLY A 68 -9.64 3.32 -1.30
N MET A 69 -8.57 2.51 -1.25
CA MET A 69 -8.46 1.38 -0.32
C MET A 69 -8.45 1.82 1.16
N PHE A 70 -7.93 3.03 1.43
CA PHE A 70 -7.83 3.59 2.78
C PHE A 70 -8.85 4.71 3.07
N SER A 71 -9.70 5.05 2.09
CA SER A 71 -10.83 5.97 2.28
C SER A 71 -12.06 5.23 2.81
N PHE A 72 -12.59 5.70 3.95
CA PHE A 72 -13.73 5.09 4.63
C PHE A 72 -14.83 6.14 4.89
N ARG A 73 -16.09 5.73 4.72
CA ARG A 73 -17.27 6.53 5.06
C ARG A 73 -17.30 6.90 6.54
N GLU A 74 -17.87 8.06 6.84
CA GLU A 74 -18.17 8.48 8.21
C GLU A 74 -18.95 7.40 8.97
N GLY A 75 -18.64 7.25 10.27
CA GLY A 75 -19.27 6.26 11.15
C GLY A 75 -18.70 4.85 11.03
N MET A 76 -17.83 4.54 10.05
CA MET A 76 -17.13 3.25 10.02
C MET A 76 -16.03 3.15 11.09
N TYR A 77 -15.33 4.24 11.36
CA TYR A 77 -14.29 4.33 12.39
C TYR A 77 -14.46 5.63 13.18
N SER A 78 -13.75 5.76 14.30
CA SER A 78 -13.64 7.04 14.99
C SER A 78 -12.99 8.07 14.08
N LYS A 79 -13.23 9.36 14.35
CA LYS A 79 -12.69 10.45 13.55
C LYS A 79 -11.16 10.43 13.52
N GLU A 80 -10.55 10.16 14.67
CA GLU A 80 -9.10 10.06 14.83
C GLU A 80 -8.55 8.93 13.94
N ARG A 81 -9.20 7.76 13.97
CA ARG A 81 -8.78 6.63 13.14
C ARG A 81 -9.01 6.87 11.65
N LEU A 82 -10.06 7.60 11.27
CA LEU A 82 -10.27 7.98 9.87
C LEU A 82 -9.15 8.88 9.36
N ILE A 83 -8.69 9.84 10.16
CA ILE A 83 -7.55 10.72 9.82
C ILE A 83 -6.27 9.89 9.68
N GLU A 84 -6.00 8.96 10.59
CA GLU A 84 -4.84 8.06 10.49
C GLU A 84 -4.87 7.24 9.19
N LEU A 85 -6.01 6.64 8.86
CA LEU A 85 -6.15 5.84 7.64
C LEU A 85 -6.02 6.69 6.38
N GLU A 86 -6.57 7.90 6.39
CA GLU A 86 -6.40 8.85 5.28
C GLU A 86 -4.93 9.22 5.07
N ASN A 87 -4.17 9.49 6.14
CA ASN A 87 -2.74 9.76 6.05
C ASN A 87 -1.96 8.57 5.46
N ILE A 88 -2.32 7.34 5.83
CA ILE A 88 -1.73 6.13 5.23
C ILE A 88 -2.03 6.05 3.73
N GLY A 89 -3.28 6.34 3.34
CA GLY A 89 -3.68 6.38 1.93
C GLY A 89 -2.90 7.42 1.12
N ILE A 90 -2.63 8.60 1.69
CA ILE A 90 -1.84 9.67 1.08
C ILE A 90 -0.38 9.22 0.92
N GLU A 91 0.26 8.70 1.97
CA GLU A 91 1.65 8.23 1.93
C GLU A 91 1.83 7.13 0.87
N LEU A 92 0.91 6.16 0.80
CA LEU A 92 0.93 5.12 -0.22
C LEU A 92 0.75 5.67 -1.63
N GLN A 93 -0.08 6.71 -1.79
CA GLN A 93 -0.26 7.38 -3.08
C GLN A 93 1.03 8.11 -3.51
N GLU A 94 1.72 8.78 -2.60
CA GLU A 94 3.01 9.42 -2.88
C GLU A 94 4.07 8.40 -3.30
N LYS A 95 4.15 7.26 -2.60
CA LYS A 95 5.05 6.15 -2.99
C LYS A 95 4.70 5.57 -4.35
N ALA A 96 3.41 5.41 -4.66
CA ALA A 96 2.97 4.97 -5.97
C ALA A 96 3.38 5.95 -7.07
N ILE A 97 3.23 7.26 -6.84
CA ILE A 97 3.69 8.30 -7.77
C ILE A 97 5.19 8.18 -8.01
N ASN A 98 5.99 8.05 -6.95
CA ASN A 98 7.45 7.91 -7.09
C ASN A 98 7.85 6.65 -7.87
N LEU A 99 7.12 5.55 -7.71
CA LEU A 99 7.39 4.29 -8.41
C LEU A 99 7.05 4.37 -9.91
N PHE A 100 6.07 5.19 -10.30
CA PHE A 100 5.60 5.31 -11.68
C PHE A 100 6.03 6.59 -12.41
N SER A 101 6.82 7.45 -11.77
CA SER A 101 7.36 8.69 -12.36
C SER A 101 8.67 8.44 -13.08
#